data_AF-A0A528D5V8-F1
#
_entry.id   AF-A0A528D5V8-F1
#
_cell.length_a   1.000
_cell.length_b   1.000
_cell.length_c   1.000
_cell.angle_alpha   90.00
_cell.angle_beta   90.00
_cell.angle_gamma   90.00
#
_symmetry.space_group_name_H-M   'P 1'
#
loop_
_entity.id
_entity.type
_entity.pdbx_description
1 polymer ?
#
loop_
_entity_poly.entity_id
_entity_poly.type
_entity_poly.pdbx_seq_one_letter_code
_entity_poly.pdbx_strand_id
1 'polypeptide(L)' 'HYVNWVSPGWFKTLNDAGYRAIAFDNRGHGSSSKSYDEADYTPAKMASDAAALLDHLGIERAHVMGYSMG' A
#
# COMPACT_ATOMS: atom_id res chain seq x y z
N HIS A 1 -6.38 7.80 -2.49
CA HIS A 1 -4.98 7.96 -2.95
C HIS A 1 -4.46 9.40 -3.01
N TYR A 2 -5.15 10.34 -3.67
CA TYR A 2 -4.58 11.69 -3.96
C TYR A 2 -4.07 12.42 -2.71
N VAL A 3 -4.85 12.48 -1.63
CA VAL A 3 -4.49 13.24 -0.42
C VAL A 3 -3.33 12.62 0.37
N ASN A 4 -3.16 11.30 0.35
CA ASN A 4 -2.20 10.61 1.21
C ASN A 4 -0.79 10.55 0.59
N TRP A 5 -0.70 10.25 -0.70
CA TRP A 5 0.60 9.98 -1.34
C TRP A 5 0.97 10.96 -2.45
N VAL A 6 -0.04 11.58 -3.07
CA VAL A 6 0.17 12.51 -4.20
C VAL A 6 0.32 13.94 -3.68
N SER A 7 -0.62 14.41 -2.85
CA SER A 7 -0.61 15.76 -2.31
C SER A 7 0.62 16.08 -1.45
N PRO A 8 1.14 15.16 -0.61
CA PRO A 8 2.39 15.40 0.12
C PRO A 8 3.64 15.31 -0.75
N GLY A 9 3.51 14.90 -2.01
CA GLY A 9 4.59 14.86 -2.98
C GLY A 9 5.40 13.56 -3.03
N TRP A 10 5.07 12.54 -2.23
CA TRP A 10 5.86 11.29 -2.17
C TRP A 10 6.00 10.60 -3.52
N PHE A 11 4.92 10.49 -4.30
CA PHE A 11 4.99 9.93 -5.65
C PHE A 11 5.94 10.73 -6.55
N LYS A 12 5.86 12.06 -6.52
CA LYS A 12 6.74 12.91 -7.31
C LYS A 12 8.20 12.71 -6.91
N THR A 13 8.50 12.82 -5.62
CA THR A 13 9.87 12.70 -5.09
C THR A 13 10.50 11.36 -5.45
N LEU A 14 9.77 10.25 -5.27
CA LEU A 14 10.28 8.91 -5.57
C LEU A 14 10.46 8.70 -7.08
N ASN A 15 9.50 9.15 -7.89
CA ASN A 15 9.60 9.04 -9.34
C ASN A 15 10.74 9.89 -9.91
N ASP A 16 10.92 11.12 -9.42
CA ASP A 16 12.04 12.00 -9.82
C ASP A 16 13.40 11.40 -9.44
N ALA A 17 13.46 10.63 -8.35
CA ALA A 17 14.65 9.88 -7.93
C ALA A 17 14.84 8.55 -8.70
N GLY A 18 13.98 8.23 -9.67
CA GLY A 18 14.10 7.05 -10.54
C GLY A 18 13.45 5.79 -10.00
N TYR A 19 12.68 5.86 -8.91
CA TYR A 19 11.92 4.72 -8.39
C TYR A 19 10.56 4.58 -9.07
N ARG A 20 10.10 3.33 -9.19
CA ARG A 20 8.69 3.04 -9.47
C ARG A 20 7.92 3.03 -8.15
N ALA A 21 7.16 4.08 -7.87
CA ALA A 21 6.28 4.11 -6.69
C ALA A 21 4.97 3.35 -6.95
N ILE A 22 4.59 2.48 -6.02
CA ILE A 22 3.30 1.76 -6.01
C ILE A 22 2.66 2.01 -4.64
N ALA A 23 1.39 2.41 -4.65
CA ALA A 23 0.58 2.54 -3.45
C ALA A 23 -0.76 1.84 -3.68
N PHE A 24 -1.28 1.20 -2.64
CA PHE A 24 -2.57 0.52 -2.67
C PHE A 24 -3.45 1.01 -1.52
N ASP A 25 -4.76 0.82 -1.65
CA ASP A 25 -5.69 1.07 -0.56
C ASP A 25 -5.69 -0.19 0.32
N ASN A 26 -5.32 -0.06 1.58
CA ASN A 26 -5.43 -1.17 2.53
C ASN A 26 -6.87 -1.70 2.58
N ARG A 27 -7.04 -2.98 2.93
CA ARG A 27 -8.36 -3.53 3.26
C ARG A 27 -9.13 -2.59 4.20
N GLY A 28 -10.44 -2.45 3.99
CA GLY A 28 -11.26 -1.48 4.72
C GLY A 28 -11.19 -0.03 4.24
N HIS A 29 -10.29 0.34 3.35
CA HIS A 29 -10.06 1.74 2.94
C HIS A 29 -10.28 1.97 1.45
N GLY A 30 -10.59 3.22 1.10
CA GLY A 30 -10.67 3.69 -0.29
C GLY A 30 -11.49 2.78 -1.20
N SER A 31 -10.89 2.29 -2.27
CA SER A 31 -11.52 1.42 -3.27
C SER A 31 -11.40 -0.08 -2.96
N SER A 32 -10.66 -0.45 -1.93
CA SER A 32 -10.54 -1.85 -1.50
C SER A 32 -11.80 -2.31 -0.76
N SER A 33 -12.01 -3.64 -0.77
CA SER A 33 -13.10 -4.31 -0.07
C SER A 33 -13.10 -3.97 1.42
N LYS A 34 -14.30 -3.90 2.00
CA LYS A 34 -14.54 -3.55 3.41
C LYS A 34 -15.21 -4.74 4.09
N SER A 35 -14.43 -5.48 4.88
CA SER A 35 -14.97 -6.55 5.73
C SER A 35 -15.57 -5.93 6.99
N TYR A 36 -16.64 -6.54 7.51
CA TYR A 36 -17.20 -6.17 8.80
C TYR A 36 -16.77 -7.15 9.90
N ASP A 37 -15.94 -8.15 9.57
CA ASP A 37 -15.32 -9.03 10.54
C ASP A 37 -14.01 -8.42 11.07
N GLU A 38 -13.95 -8.14 12.37
CA GLU A 38 -12.78 -7.58 13.04
C GLU A 38 -11.53 -8.48 12.89
N ALA A 39 -11.73 -9.80 12.80
CA ALA A 39 -10.64 -10.76 12.65
C ALA A 39 -9.90 -10.61 11.31
N ASP A 40 -10.45 -9.87 10.33
CA ASP A 40 -9.79 -9.56 9.06
C ASP A 40 -8.78 -8.41 9.13
N TYR A 41 -8.75 -7.66 10.23
CA TYR A 41 -7.94 -6.45 10.39
C TYR A 41 -6.70 -6.65 11.27
N THR A 42 -6.17 -7.87 11.31
CA THR A 42 -4.90 -8.13 12.01
C THR A 42 -3.70 -7.62 11.20
N PRO A 43 -2.62 -7.16 11.86
CA PRO A 43 -1.41 -6.71 11.16
C PRO A 43 -0.86 -7.74 10.17
N ALA A 44 -0.91 -9.03 10.52
CA ALA A 44 -0.46 -10.12 9.64
C ALA A 44 -1.30 -10.22 8.37
N LYS A 45 -2.63 -10.13 8.48
CA LYS A 45 -3.54 -10.15 7.32
C LYS A 45 -3.41 -8.92 6.42
N MET A 46 -3.09 -7.76 7.01
CA MET A 46 -2.86 -6.53 6.26
C MET A 46 -1.50 -6.57 5.54
N ALA A 47 -0.45 -7.04 6.21
CA ALA A 47 0.85 -7.25 5.59
C ALA A 47 0.79 -8.28 4.45
N SER A 48 -0.05 -9.32 4.58
CA SER A 48 -0.23 -10.30 3.51
C SER A 48 -0.89 -9.72 2.25
N ASP A 49 -1.68 -8.65 2.36
CA ASP A 49 -2.21 -7.97 1.16
C ASP A 49 -1.09 -7.31 0.36
N ALA A 50 -0.15 -6.67 1.04
CA ALA A 50 1.01 -6.07 0.39
C ALA A 50 1.87 -7.14 -0.30
N ALA A 51 2.11 -8.27 0.39
CA ALA A 51 2.85 -9.40 -0.20
C ALA A 51 2.12 -9.98 -1.42
N ALA A 52 0.82 -10.24 -1.31
CA ALA A 52 0.01 -10.76 -2.42
C ALA A 52 -0.03 -9.81 -3.62
N LEU A 53 0.00 -8.49 -3.38
CA LEU A 53 0.11 -7.50 -4.45
C LEU A 53 1.47 -7.58 -5.16
N LEU A 54 2.58 -7.74 -4.42
CA LEU A 54 3.90 -7.92 -5.02
C LEU A 54 3.95 -9.19 -5.88
N ASP A 55 3.41 -10.29 -5.38
CA ASP A 55 3.31 -11.56 -6.11
C ASP A 55 2.49 -11.40 -7.39
N HIS A 56 1.31 -10.77 -7.30
CA HIS A 56 0.45 -10.50 -8.46
C HIS A 56 1.14 -9.65 -9.53
N LEU A 57 1.97 -8.69 -9.11
CA LEU A 57 2.73 -7.82 -10.01
C LEU A 57 4.05 -8.43 -10.48
N GLY A 58 4.44 -9.61 -9.98
CA GLY A 58 5.72 -10.26 -10.29
C GLY A 58 6.94 -9.51 -9.73
N ILE A 59 6.79 -8.83 -8.60
CA ILE A 59 7.86 -8.05 -7.95
C ILE A 59 8.47 -8.88 -6.81
N GLU A 60 9.68 -9.39 -7.01
CA GLU A 60 10.36 -10.23 -6.02
C GLU A 60 10.82 -9.46 -4.77
N ARG A 61 11.24 -8.19 -4.94
CA ARG A 61 11.75 -7.34 -3.86
C ARG A 61 11.34 -5.89 -4.05
N ALA A 62 11.01 -5.22 -2.95
CA ALA A 62 10.67 -3.80 -2.93
C ALA A 62 11.18 -3.13 -1.66
N HIS A 63 11.42 -1.81 -1.74
CA HIS A 63 11.52 -0.98 -0.54
C HIS A 63 10.10 -0.71 -0.02
N VAL A 64 9.91 -0.82 1.29
CA VAL A 64 8.61 -0.59 1.94
C VAL A 64 8.66 0.74 2.69
N MET A 65 7.64 1.57 2.47
CA MET A 65 7.44 2.85 3.15
C MET A 65 6.04 2.87 3.74
N GLY A 66 5.95 3.30 4.99
CA GLY A 66 4.74 3.32 5.79
C GLY A 66 4.53 4.63 6.53
N TYR A 67 3.28 4.99 6.78
CA TYR A 67 2.92 6.13 7.64
C TYR A 67 1.74 5.74 8.54
N SER A 68 1.90 5.98 9.84
CA SER A 68 0.94 5.59 10.88
C SER A 68 0.76 4.06 10.95
N MET A 69 -0.35 3.52 10.42
CA MET A 69 -0.61 2.08 10.39
C MET A 69 0.03 1.39 9.17
N GLY A 70 0.38 2.15 8.13
CA GLY A 70 1.06 1.64 6.94
C GLY A 70 2.55 1.46 7.18
#